data_AF-A0A3C1S867-F1
#
_entry.id   AF-A0A3C1S867-F1
#
_cell.length_a   1.000
_cell.length_b   1.000
_cell.length_c   1.000
_cell.angle_alpha   90.00
_cell.angle_beta   90.00
_cell.angle_gamma   90.00
#
_symmetry.space_group_name_H-M   'P 1'
#
loop_
_entity.id
_entity.type
_entity.pdbx_description
1 polymer ?
#
loop_
_entity_poly.entity_id
_entity_poly.type
_entity_poly.pdbx_seq_one_letter_code
_entity_poly.pdbx_strand_id
1 'polypeptide(L)'
;MDYLSIYQKFVEKSNEENVIAILKETGNWETLNALHLEIIENKPLSYIFITADYKHDVGGCFAAAMIGVYLEKKIITEIDETYNQDYFYLPVIIKPDKLPEIAKKYYSEEIAVKHELIHIADMLQWINDDPEYIEKAIEYCYESATEENLEKSIDFEVKKIFRLEPQAMGNDFDSGEDMIIEPFLFGMYMKYTCKSRSEYIKIKIADYIINLQNMYEKKFSDKKKSVEHFFQKSVMKYGKKLFGNAPYNKIQKVKKDKLEKLLKSNMKNIPSLDFTARIKTGRGE
;
A
#
# COMPACT_ATOMS: atom_id res chain seq x y z
N MET A 1 26.16 -5.47 -13.26
CA MET A 1 24.89 -5.85 -13.93
C MET A 1 23.84 -4.79 -13.63
N ASP A 2 22.76 -4.61 -14.41
CA ASP A 2 21.67 -3.72 -13.97
C ASP A 2 20.84 -4.39 -12.87
N TYR A 3 20.08 -3.61 -12.08
CA TYR A 3 19.38 -4.12 -10.90
C TYR A 3 18.33 -5.18 -11.27
N LEU A 4 17.67 -5.01 -12.42
CA LEU A 4 16.67 -5.94 -12.93
C LEU A 4 17.30 -7.30 -13.25
N SER A 5 18.49 -7.31 -13.84
CA SER A 5 19.20 -8.54 -14.18
C SER A 5 19.68 -9.30 -12.93
N ILE A 6 20.11 -8.58 -11.87
CA ILE A 6 20.41 -9.21 -10.57
C ILE A 6 19.14 -9.82 -9.97
N TYR A 7 18.03 -9.06 -9.98
CA TYR A 7 16.73 -9.55 -9.52
C TYR A 7 16.28 -10.80 -10.28
N GLN A 8 16.33 -10.79 -11.61
CA GLN A 8 15.89 -11.90 -12.43
C GLN A 8 16.70 -13.17 -12.17
N LYS A 9 18.02 -13.05 -11.98
CA LYS A 9 18.86 -14.19 -11.56
C LYS A 9 18.50 -14.69 -10.17
N PHE A 10 18.17 -13.80 -9.24
CA PHE A 10 17.76 -14.19 -7.89
C PHE A 10 16.41 -14.94 -7.91
N VAL A 11 15.49 -14.50 -8.78
CA VAL A 11 14.10 -14.99 -8.86
C VAL A 11 13.93 -15.97 -10.03
N GLU A 12 14.72 -17.05 -9.99
CA GLU A 12 14.60 -18.22 -10.88
C GLU A 12 14.09 -19.42 -10.09
N LYS A 13 13.31 -20.31 -10.72
CA LYS A 13 12.73 -21.47 -10.00
C LYS A 13 13.80 -22.38 -9.40
N SER A 14 14.94 -22.50 -10.06
CA SER A 14 16.14 -23.22 -9.58
C SER A 14 16.69 -22.69 -8.25
N ASN A 15 16.43 -21.42 -7.91
CA ASN A 15 16.93 -20.77 -6.71
C ASN A 15 15.94 -20.81 -5.54
N GLU A 16 14.74 -21.38 -5.70
CA GLU A 16 13.67 -21.34 -4.69
C GLU A 16 14.12 -21.83 -3.30
N GLU A 17 14.80 -22.97 -3.22
CA GLU A 17 15.30 -23.51 -1.95
C GLU A 17 16.36 -22.59 -1.31
N ASN A 18 17.22 -21.99 -2.14
CA ASN A 18 18.25 -21.06 -1.69
C ASN A 18 17.62 -19.76 -1.15
N VAL A 19 16.61 -19.21 -1.85
CA VAL A 19 15.85 -18.04 -1.38
C VAL A 19 15.19 -18.33 -0.04
N ILE A 20 14.57 -19.51 0.12
CA ILE A 20 13.97 -19.92 1.40
C ILE A 20 15.03 -19.98 2.50
N ALA A 21 16.21 -20.55 2.22
CA ALA A 21 17.30 -20.63 3.18
C ALA A 21 17.78 -19.23 3.61
N ILE A 22 17.99 -18.33 2.66
CA ILE A 22 18.38 -16.93 2.91
C ILE A 22 17.33 -16.21 3.77
N LEU A 23 16.05 -16.35 3.45
CA LEU A 23 14.98 -15.69 4.24
C LEU A 23 14.92 -16.21 5.68
N LYS A 24 15.19 -17.50 5.91
CA LYS A 24 15.28 -18.08 7.26
C LYS A 24 16.53 -17.61 8.01
N GLU A 25 17.69 -17.61 7.36
CA GLU A 25 18.94 -17.17 7.98
C GLU A 25 18.87 -15.70 8.41
N THR A 26 18.22 -14.87 7.61
CA THR A 26 18.05 -13.43 7.88
C THR A 26 16.88 -13.11 8.83
N GLY A 27 16.12 -14.11 9.29
CA GLY A 27 14.93 -13.92 10.14
C GLY A 27 13.73 -13.28 9.41
N ASN A 28 13.83 -13.09 8.09
CA ASN A 28 12.76 -12.52 7.28
C ASN A 28 11.60 -13.52 7.12
N TRP A 29 11.87 -14.83 7.12
CA TRP A 29 10.83 -15.86 7.06
C TRP A 29 9.84 -15.73 8.22
N GLU A 30 10.35 -15.58 9.45
CA GLU A 30 9.57 -15.40 10.67
C GLU A 30 8.91 -14.01 10.71
N THR A 31 9.63 -12.96 10.33
CA THR A 31 9.09 -11.59 10.28
C THR A 31 7.88 -11.49 9.35
N LEU A 32 7.92 -12.20 8.22
CA LEU A 32 6.83 -12.28 7.26
C LEU A 32 5.73 -13.29 7.66
N ASN A 33 5.92 -14.07 8.73
CA ASN A 33 5.08 -15.22 9.08
C ASN A 33 4.87 -16.19 7.91
N ALA A 34 5.92 -16.42 7.12
CA ALA A 34 5.85 -17.23 5.92
C ALA A 34 5.56 -18.71 6.24
N LEU A 35 4.61 -19.29 5.52
CA LEU A 35 4.28 -20.72 5.56
C LEU A 35 4.83 -21.44 4.33
N HIS A 36 4.71 -20.79 3.18
CA HIS A 36 5.14 -21.32 1.90
C HIS A 36 5.66 -20.18 1.03
N LEU A 37 6.68 -20.48 0.23
CA LEU A 37 7.23 -19.60 -0.78
C LEU A 37 7.29 -20.38 -2.07
N GLU A 38 6.83 -19.75 -3.14
CA GLU A 38 7.05 -20.23 -4.49
C GLU A 38 7.61 -19.11 -5.36
N ILE A 39 8.50 -19.46 -6.28
CA ILE A 39 8.89 -18.60 -7.39
C ILE A 39 7.95 -18.89 -8.56
N ILE A 40 7.25 -17.86 -9.03
CA ILE A 40 6.41 -17.92 -10.22
C ILE A 40 7.21 -17.35 -11.39
N GLU A 41 7.60 -18.23 -12.32
CA GLU A 41 8.21 -17.79 -13.58
C GLU A 41 7.13 -17.32 -14.54
N ASN A 42 7.06 -16.01 -14.73
CA ASN A 42 6.11 -15.41 -15.64
C ASN A 42 6.82 -14.42 -16.56
N LYS A 43 6.37 -14.30 -17.80
CA LYS A 43 6.90 -13.27 -18.71
C LYS A 43 6.04 -12.02 -18.61
N PRO A 44 6.64 -10.82 -18.52
CA PRO A 44 8.08 -10.53 -18.62
C PRO A 44 8.86 -10.57 -17.30
N LEU A 45 8.20 -10.80 -16.16
CA LEU A 45 8.81 -10.69 -14.84
C LEU A 45 8.44 -11.87 -13.94
N SER A 46 9.43 -12.69 -13.59
CA SER A 46 9.30 -13.67 -12.51
C SER A 46 9.18 -12.97 -11.16
N TYR A 47 8.49 -13.58 -10.21
CA TYR A 47 8.30 -13.00 -8.88
C TYR A 47 8.24 -14.07 -7.79
N ILE A 48 8.56 -13.64 -6.57
CA ILE A 48 8.41 -14.44 -5.35
C ILE A 48 7.01 -14.24 -4.80
N PHE A 49 6.32 -15.35 -4.52
CA PHE A 49 5.00 -15.37 -3.94
C PHE A 49 5.02 -16.11 -2.61
N ILE A 50 4.63 -15.44 -1.53
CA ILE A 50 4.67 -15.95 -0.16
C ILE A 50 3.25 -16.08 0.37
N THR A 51 2.91 -17.28 0.83
CA THR A 51 1.71 -17.50 1.64
C THR A 51 2.09 -17.40 3.11
N ALA A 52 1.38 -16.57 3.88
CA ALA A 52 1.68 -16.28 5.28
C ALA A 52 0.53 -16.58 6.24
N ASP A 53 0.86 -16.98 7.48
CA ASP A 53 -0.08 -17.23 8.58
C ASP A 53 -0.53 -15.89 9.19
N TYR A 54 -1.42 -15.19 8.50
CA TYR A 54 -1.86 -13.87 8.91
C TYR A 54 -3.02 -13.95 9.91
N LYS A 55 -2.70 -14.24 11.17
CA LYS A 55 -3.68 -14.21 12.29
C LYS A 55 -4.05 -12.80 12.77
N HIS A 56 -3.40 -11.76 12.26
CA HIS A 56 -3.49 -10.39 12.78
C HIS A 56 -3.82 -9.31 11.72
N ASP A 57 -4.58 -9.64 10.67
CA ASP A 57 -5.22 -8.58 9.87
C ASP A 57 -6.45 -8.05 10.62
N VAL A 58 -6.23 -7.08 11.51
CA VAL A 58 -7.29 -6.39 12.27
C VAL A 58 -8.24 -5.61 11.34
N GLY A 59 -7.86 -5.38 10.07
CA GLY A 59 -8.66 -4.70 9.04
C GLY A 59 -9.38 -5.64 8.05
N GLY A 60 -8.93 -6.89 7.93
CA GLY A 60 -9.58 -8.00 7.22
C GLY A 60 -9.79 -7.82 5.71
N CYS A 61 -8.98 -7.02 5.01
CA CYS A 61 -9.28 -6.62 3.63
C CYS A 61 -8.14 -6.81 2.62
N PHE A 62 -6.96 -7.32 3.01
CA PHE A 62 -5.86 -7.49 2.06
C PHE A 62 -5.95 -8.84 1.34
N ALA A 63 -5.85 -8.82 0.00
CA ALA A 63 -5.85 -10.03 -0.83
C ALA A 63 -4.43 -10.45 -1.25
N ALA A 64 -3.61 -9.45 -1.60
CA ALA A 64 -2.17 -9.57 -1.78
C ALA A 64 -1.54 -8.21 -1.44
N ALA A 65 -0.26 -8.19 -1.11
CA ALA A 65 0.52 -6.97 -0.89
C ALA A 65 1.97 -7.19 -1.33
N MET A 66 2.62 -6.18 -1.88
CA MET A 66 4.07 -6.20 -2.09
C MET A 66 4.77 -5.76 -0.80
N ILE A 67 5.74 -6.56 -0.36
CA ILE A 67 6.66 -6.21 0.73
C ILE A 67 8.08 -6.21 0.19
N GLY A 68 8.88 -5.26 0.65
CA GLY A 68 10.30 -5.20 0.38
C GLY A 68 11.12 -5.90 1.45
N VAL A 69 11.96 -6.86 1.06
CA VAL A 69 12.95 -7.48 1.94
C VAL A 69 14.31 -6.87 1.63
N TYR A 70 15.01 -6.37 2.65
CA TYR A 70 16.38 -5.87 2.49
C TYR A 70 17.37 -6.99 2.77
N LEU A 71 18.13 -7.38 1.75
CA LEU A 71 19.21 -8.36 1.84
C LEU A 71 20.55 -7.65 1.94
N GLU A 72 21.42 -8.09 2.84
CA GLU A 72 22.78 -7.55 2.94
C GLU A 72 23.58 -7.84 1.66
N LYS A 73 24.45 -6.90 1.29
CA LYS A 73 25.37 -7.00 0.15
C LYS A 73 26.04 -8.36 -0.01
N LYS A 74 26.48 -8.98 1.09
CA LYS A 74 27.21 -10.27 1.08
C LYS A 74 26.42 -11.40 0.41
N ILE A 75 25.09 -11.37 0.51
CA ILE A 75 24.19 -12.36 -0.11
C ILE A 75 24.18 -12.19 -1.64
N ILE A 76 24.38 -10.96 -2.11
CA ILE A 76 24.25 -10.59 -3.51
C ILE A 76 25.57 -10.68 -4.25
N THR A 77 26.70 -10.52 -3.55
CA THR A 77 28.04 -10.61 -4.15
C THR A 77 28.33 -11.99 -4.75
N GLU A 78 27.61 -13.04 -4.34
CA GLU A 78 27.68 -14.37 -4.97
C GLU A 78 27.04 -14.41 -6.37
N ILE A 79 26.16 -13.45 -6.68
CA ILE A 79 25.44 -13.33 -7.96
C ILE A 79 26.08 -12.27 -8.86
N ASP A 80 26.49 -11.14 -8.28
CA ASP A 80 27.23 -10.09 -8.94
C ASP A 80 28.28 -9.48 -7.99
N GLU A 81 29.55 -9.85 -8.20
CA GLU A 81 30.70 -9.33 -7.45
C GLU A 81 30.87 -7.80 -7.59
N THR A 82 30.28 -7.20 -8.63
CA THR A 82 30.32 -5.75 -8.87
C THR A 82 29.24 -4.97 -8.10
N TYR A 83 28.34 -5.66 -7.39
CA TYR A 83 27.32 -5.02 -6.57
C TYR A 83 27.96 -4.15 -5.48
N ASN A 84 27.62 -2.86 -5.44
CA ASN A 84 28.32 -1.88 -4.62
C ASN A 84 27.47 -1.27 -3.50
N GLN A 85 26.15 -1.48 -3.48
CA GLN A 85 25.26 -0.97 -2.44
C GLN A 85 25.26 -1.88 -1.20
N ASP A 86 24.95 -1.33 -0.03
CA ASP A 86 24.95 -2.07 1.24
C ASP A 86 23.81 -3.07 1.36
N TYR A 87 22.67 -2.76 0.72
CA TYR A 87 21.47 -3.59 0.73
C TYR A 87 20.93 -3.79 -0.67
N PHE A 88 20.32 -4.94 -0.91
CA PHE A 88 19.48 -5.23 -2.06
C PHE A 88 18.04 -5.38 -1.61
N TYR A 89 17.17 -4.58 -2.20
CA TYR A 89 15.73 -4.63 -2.06
C TYR A 89 15.16 -5.76 -2.93
N LEU A 90 14.70 -6.82 -2.28
CA LEU A 90 14.00 -7.94 -2.87
C LEU A 90 12.48 -7.76 -2.68
N PRO A 91 11.73 -7.32 -3.70
CA PRO A 91 10.28 -7.28 -3.62
C PRO A 91 9.68 -8.69 -3.66
N VAL A 92 8.77 -8.96 -2.72
CA VAL A 92 7.99 -10.20 -2.64
C VAL A 92 6.51 -9.85 -2.60
N ILE A 93 5.67 -10.68 -3.21
CA ILE A 93 4.22 -10.57 -3.05
C ILE A 93 3.81 -11.53 -1.92
N ILE A 94 3.17 -11.00 -0.88
CA ILE A 94 2.63 -11.78 0.22
C ILE A 94 1.11 -11.90 0.08
N LYS A 95 0.55 -13.02 0.51
CA LYS A 95 -0.90 -13.21 0.66
C LYS A 95 -1.23 -14.02 1.92
N PRO A 96 -2.43 -13.89 2.49
CA PRO A 96 -2.81 -14.70 3.65
C PRO A 96 -3.10 -16.14 3.23
N ASP A 97 -2.84 -17.10 4.12
CA ASP A 97 -3.23 -18.51 3.96
C ASP A 97 -4.75 -18.69 3.77
N LYS A 98 -5.53 -17.78 4.37
CA LYS A 98 -6.98 -17.69 4.23
C LYS A 98 -7.41 -16.25 4.03
N LEU A 99 -7.96 -15.96 2.86
CA LEU A 99 -8.62 -14.68 2.60
C LEU A 99 -9.83 -14.51 3.52
N PRO A 100 -9.97 -13.36 4.20
CA PRO A 100 -11.19 -13.02 4.93
C PRO A 100 -12.41 -13.06 3.98
N GLU A 101 -13.55 -13.55 4.46
CA GLU A 101 -14.77 -13.67 3.65
C GLU A 101 -15.24 -12.33 3.06
N ILE A 102 -14.97 -11.23 3.76
CA ILE A 102 -15.29 -9.90 3.26
C ILE A 102 -14.40 -9.51 2.07
N ALA A 103 -13.12 -9.87 2.10
CA ALA A 103 -12.20 -9.62 1.01
C ALA A 103 -12.62 -10.42 -0.23
N LYS A 104 -12.95 -11.71 -0.06
CA LYS A 104 -13.44 -12.58 -1.16
C LYS A 104 -14.69 -12.03 -1.85
N LYS A 105 -15.53 -11.28 -1.14
CA LYS A 105 -16.77 -10.74 -1.68
C LYS A 105 -16.53 -9.57 -2.65
N TYR A 106 -15.41 -8.89 -2.53
CA TYR A 106 -15.20 -7.60 -3.19
C TYR A 106 -13.89 -7.45 -3.94
N TYR A 107 -12.90 -8.27 -3.63
CA TYR A 107 -11.57 -8.21 -4.22
C TYR A 107 -11.23 -9.55 -4.86
N SER A 108 -10.61 -9.49 -6.02
CA SER A 108 -10.07 -10.68 -6.69
C SER A 108 -8.60 -10.85 -6.32
N GLU A 109 -8.23 -12.04 -5.86
CA GLU A 109 -6.82 -12.39 -5.64
C GLU A 109 -6.00 -12.20 -6.93
N GLU A 110 -6.57 -12.54 -8.09
CA GLU A 110 -5.90 -12.35 -9.38
C GLU A 110 -5.63 -10.87 -9.68
N ILE A 111 -6.60 -9.99 -9.38
CA ILE A 111 -6.44 -8.54 -9.62
C ILE A 111 -5.43 -7.97 -8.62
N ALA A 112 -5.51 -8.36 -7.35
CA ALA A 112 -4.53 -7.95 -6.35
C ALA A 112 -3.10 -8.39 -6.72
N VAL A 113 -2.90 -9.62 -7.21
CA VAL A 113 -1.56 -10.03 -7.66
C VAL A 113 -1.09 -9.22 -8.87
N LYS A 114 -1.97 -8.92 -9.84
CA LYS A 114 -1.63 -8.04 -10.97
C LYS A 114 -1.26 -6.62 -10.52
N HIS A 115 -1.97 -6.08 -9.53
CA HIS A 115 -1.67 -4.80 -8.89
C HIS A 115 -0.25 -4.80 -8.32
N GLU A 116 0.10 -5.80 -7.53
CA GLU A 116 1.42 -5.90 -6.92
C GLU A 116 2.53 -6.13 -7.95
N LEU A 117 2.27 -6.86 -9.04
CA LEU A 117 3.24 -7.02 -10.13
C LEU A 117 3.58 -5.70 -10.82
N ILE A 118 2.61 -4.78 -10.94
CA ILE A 118 2.87 -3.42 -11.43
C ILE A 118 3.83 -2.71 -10.47
N HIS A 119 3.61 -2.83 -9.16
CA HIS A 119 4.52 -2.26 -8.17
C HIS A 119 5.92 -2.84 -8.24
N ILE A 120 6.08 -4.16 -8.38
CA ILE A 120 7.41 -4.77 -8.53
C ILE A 120 8.13 -4.18 -9.75
N ALA A 121 7.48 -4.13 -10.91
CA ALA A 121 8.08 -3.58 -12.12
C ALA A 121 8.49 -2.11 -11.95
N ASP A 122 7.59 -1.28 -11.41
CA ASP A 122 7.84 0.15 -11.20
C ASP A 122 8.95 0.40 -10.17
N MET A 123 9.02 -0.45 -9.13
CA MET A 123 10.04 -0.40 -8.09
C MET A 123 11.43 -0.77 -8.61
N LEU A 124 11.54 -1.87 -9.36
CA LEU A 124 12.81 -2.27 -9.98
C LEU A 124 13.32 -1.21 -10.95
N GLN A 125 12.42 -0.59 -11.72
CA GLN A 125 12.78 0.54 -12.58
C GLN A 125 13.21 1.76 -11.76
N TRP A 126 12.50 2.09 -10.67
CA TRP A 126 12.88 3.22 -9.83
C TRP A 126 14.25 3.03 -9.18
N ILE A 127 14.58 1.84 -8.70
CA ILE A 127 15.91 1.56 -8.14
C ILE A 127 17.00 1.72 -9.21
N ASN A 128 16.75 1.28 -10.45
CA ASN A 128 17.67 1.54 -11.56
C ASN A 128 17.84 3.04 -11.87
N ASP A 129 16.75 3.82 -11.81
CA ASP A 129 16.76 5.26 -12.11
C ASP A 129 17.37 6.12 -10.98
N ASP A 130 17.26 5.65 -9.73
CA ASP A 130 17.62 6.36 -8.50
C ASP A 130 18.43 5.42 -7.60
N PRO A 131 19.77 5.33 -7.79
CA PRO A 131 20.62 4.40 -7.04
C PRO A 131 20.59 4.60 -5.53
N GLU A 132 20.27 5.81 -5.06
CA GLU A 132 20.13 6.13 -3.64
C GLU A 132 18.75 5.73 -3.07
N TYR A 133 17.86 5.15 -3.89
CA TYR A 133 16.50 4.82 -3.46
C TYR A 133 16.49 3.92 -2.23
N ILE A 134 17.30 2.86 -2.21
CA ILE A 134 17.28 1.85 -1.14
C ILE A 134 17.69 2.49 0.19
N GLU A 135 18.77 3.27 0.20
CA GLU A 135 19.23 3.99 1.39
C GLU A 135 18.16 4.99 1.88
N LYS A 136 17.57 5.76 0.97
CA LYS A 136 16.46 6.68 1.29
C LYS A 136 15.24 5.95 1.81
N ALA A 137 14.92 4.77 1.29
CA ALA A 137 13.78 3.97 1.74
C ALA A 137 13.99 3.49 3.19
N ILE A 138 15.22 3.10 3.54
CA ILE A 138 15.58 2.72 4.92
C ILE A 138 15.52 3.94 5.85
N GLU A 139 16.10 5.06 5.46
CA GLU A 139 16.23 6.26 6.31
C GLU A 139 14.90 7.03 6.46
N TYR A 140 14.11 7.12 5.38
CA TYR A 140 12.98 8.03 5.27
C TYR A 140 11.61 7.34 5.19
N CYS A 141 11.52 6.01 5.34
CA CYS A 141 10.21 5.39 5.50
C CYS A 141 9.51 5.87 6.79
N TYR A 142 8.18 5.76 6.81
CA TYR A 142 7.36 6.18 7.96
C TYR A 142 7.83 5.56 9.29
N GLU A 143 8.23 4.29 9.28
CA GLU A 143 8.66 3.60 10.50
C GLU A 143 9.97 4.17 11.07
N SER A 144 10.92 4.52 10.21
CA SER A 144 12.20 5.14 10.59
C SER A 144 12.12 6.66 10.84
N ALA A 145 10.95 7.27 10.64
CA ALA A 145 10.78 8.71 10.81
C ALA A 145 11.09 9.16 12.25
N THR A 146 11.91 10.20 12.37
CA THR A 146 12.24 10.94 13.60
C THR A 146 11.81 12.40 13.46
N GLU A 147 11.94 13.20 14.53
CA GLU A 147 11.64 14.63 14.42
C GLU A 147 12.58 15.37 13.46
N GLU A 148 13.85 14.96 13.42
CA GLU A 148 14.90 15.60 12.61
C GLU A 148 14.72 15.33 11.11
N ASN A 149 14.22 14.15 10.73
CA ASN A 149 14.04 13.76 9.33
C ASN A 149 12.59 13.85 8.84
N LEU A 150 11.66 14.32 9.69
CA LEU A 150 10.20 14.30 9.44
C LEU A 150 9.79 14.84 8.06
N GLU A 151 10.33 15.99 7.65
CA GLU A 151 10.00 16.58 6.34
C GLU A 151 10.44 15.67 5.18
N LYS A 152 11.65 15.12 5.25
CA LYS A 152 12.19 14.23 4.23
C LYS A 152 11.40 12.92 4.15
N SER A 153 11.02 12.39 5.31
CA SER A 153 10.19 11.19 5.42
C SER A 153 8.81 11.37 4.77
N ILE A 154 8.15 12.51 5.03
CA ILE A 154 6.89 12.86 4.38
C ILE A 154 7.06 13.10 2.87
N ASP A 155 8.09 13.82 2.41
CA ASP A 155 8.37 13.98 0.97
C ASP A 155 8.60 12.63 0.28
N PHE A 156 9.36 11.73 0.91
CA PHE A 156 9.63 10.40 0.39
C PHE A 156 8.36 9.54 0.26
N GLU A 157 7.57 9.41 1.33
CA GLU A 157 6.35 8.59 1.32
C GLU A 157 5.28 9.14 0.37
N VAL A 158 5.11 10.46 0.32
CA VAL A 158 4.17 11.09 -0.62
C VAL A 158 4.64 10.91 -2.07
N LYS A 159 5.94 11.04 -2.35
CA LYS A 159 6.51 10.73 -3.67
C LYS A 159 6.21 9.28 -4.07
N LYS A 160 6.41 8.34 -3.14
CA LYS A 160 6.17 6.91 -3.34
C LYS A 160 4.73 6.63 -3.76
N ILE A 161 3.76 7.15 -3.00
CA ILE A 161 2.33 7.01 -3.31
C ILE A 161 2.02 7.54 -4.72
N PHE A 162 2.46 8.76 -5.06
CA PHE A 162 2.16 9.33 -6.38
C PHE A 162 2.88 8.66 -7.54
N ARG A 163 3.98 7.95 -7.27
CA ARG A 163 4.75 7.24 -8.29
C ARG A 163 4.20 5.84 -8.57
N LEU A 164 3.87 5.07 -7.53
CA LEU A 164 3.55 3.65 -7.65
C LEU A 164 2.05 3.36 -7.80
N GLU A 165 1.21 4.07 -7.05
CA GLU A 165 -0.20 3.72 -6.90
C GLU A 165 -1.09 4.02 -8.13
N PRO A 166 -0.95 5.17 -8.84
CA PRO A 166 -1.94 5.54 -9.85
C PRO A 166 -2.04 4.60 -11.05
N GLN A 167 -0.93 3.93 -11.41
CA GLN A 167 -0.92 2.98 -12.52
C GLN A 167 -1.60 1.66 -12.10
N ALA A 168 -1.22 1.12 -10.94
CA ALA A 168 -1.79 -0.10 -10.39
C ALA A 168 -3.30 0.04 -10.14
N MET A 169 -3.73 1.10 -9.45
CA MET A 169 -5.15 1.42 -9.26
C MET A 169 -5.92 1.64 -10.57
N GLY A 170 -5.23 2.13 -11.59
CA GLY A 170 -5.81 2.24 -12.91
C GLY A 170 -6.09 0.88 -13.55
N ASN A 171 -5.17 -0.07 -13.38
CA ASN A 171 -5.34 -1.45 -13.84
C ASN A 171 -6.44 -2.19 -13.09
N ASP A 172 -6.59 -1.95 -11.78
CA ASP A 172 -7.70 -2.49 -10.98
C ASP A 172 -9.04 -2.10 -11.60
N PHE A 173 -9.22 -0.79 -11.88
CA PHE A 173 -10.44 -0.28 -12.50
C PHE A 173 -10.69 -0.88 -13.88
N ASP A 174 -9.64 -0.94 -14.71
CA ASP A 174 -9.72 -1.52 -16.06
C ASP A 174 -10.02 -3.04 -16.02
N SER A 175 -9.73 -3.70 -14.89
CA SER A 175 -10.04 -5.10 -14.60
C SER A 175 -11.40 -5.30 -13.92
N GLY A 176 -12.18 -4.24 -13.69
CA GLY A 176 -13.53 -4.29 -13.12
C GLY A 176 -13.65 -3.96 -11.63
N GLU A 177 -12.54 -3.64 -10.94
CA GLU A 177 -12.59 -3.11 -9.57
C GLU A 177 -12.86 -1.60 -9.58
N ASP A 178 -14.14 -1.25 -9.66
CA ASP A 178 -14.60 0.15 -9.73
C ASP A 178 -15.25 0.66 -8.43
N MET A 179 -15.29 -0.18 -7.39
CA MET A 179 -16.03 0.07 -6.17
C MET A 179 -15.15 0.60 -5.03
N ILE A 180 -15.62 1.65 -4.36
CA ILE A 180 -15.12 2.10 -3.06
C ILE A 180 -15.96 1.45 -1.97
N ILE A 181 -15.28 0.85 -1.00
CA ILE A 181 -15.91 0.10 0.09
C ILE A 181 -15.33 0.62 1.41
N GLU A 182 -16.21 1.07 2.29
CA GLU A 182 -15.84 1.62 3.59
C GLU A 182 -16.60 0.89 4.69
N PRO A 183 -15.93 0.46 5.78
CA PRO A 183 -16.59 -0.07 6.96
C PRO A 183 -17.64 0.91 7.52
N PHE A 184 -18.76 0.36 7.98
CA PHE A 184 -19.85 1.09 8.63
C PHE A 184 -20.34 0.33 9.88
N LEU A 185 -21.28 0.92 10.62
CA LEU A 185 -21.75 0.39 11.90
C LEU A 185 -22.25 -1.06 11.78
N PHE A 186 -22.05 -1.85 12.85
CA PHE A 186 -22.55 -3.22 12.99
C PHE A 186 -22.06 -4.19 11.91
N GLY A 187 -20.83 -4.01 11.41
CA GLY A 187 -20.26 -4.89 10.37
C GLY A 187 -20.88 -4.68 8.99
N MET A 188 -21.63 -3.59 8.79
CA MET A 188 -22.10 -3.16 7.49
C MET A 188 -20.99 -2.45 6.72
N TYR A 189 -21.16 -2.32 5.42
CA TYR A 189 -20.22 -1.60 4.55
C TYR A 189 -20.98 -0.62 3.68
N MET A 190 -20.49 0.62 3.60
CA MET A 190 -20.95 1.56 2.59
C MET A 190 -20.19 1.31 1.29
N LYS A 191 -20.93 1.34 0.19
CA LYS A 191 -20.40 1.07 -1.14
C LYS A 191 -20.69 2.20 -2.11
N TYR A 192 -19.75 2.46 -3.00
CA TYR A 192 -19.91 3.41 -4.08
C TYR A 192 -19.19 2.94 -5.33
N THR A 193 -19.93 2.75 -6.42
CA THR A 193 -19.37 2.45 -7.75
C THR A 193 -18.92 3.75 -8.42
N CYS A 194 -17.63 3.84 -8.74
CA CYS A 194 -17.05 4.98 -9.43
C CYS A 194 -17.50 5.01 -10.88
N LYS A 195 -17.72 6.21 -11.43
CA LYS A 195 -18.20 6.39 -12.80
C LYS A 195 -17.08 6.44 -13.82
N SER A 196 -15.83 6.57 -13.38
CA SER A 196 -14.66 6.66 -14.25
C SER A 196 -13.39 6.22 -13.55
N ARG A 197 -12.42 5.75 -14.34
CA ARG A 197 -11.04 5.45 -13.91
C ARG A 197 -10.39 6.60 -13.15
N SER A 198 -10.54 7.84 -13.66
CA SER A 198 -9.95 9.02 -12.99
C SER A 198 -10.57 9.28 -11.62
N GLU A 199 -11.87 9.05 -11.47
CA GLU A 199 -12.54 9.20 -10.18
C GLU A 199 -12.07 8.15 -9.17
N TYR A 200 -12.00 6.88 -9.58
CA TYR A 200 -11.53 5.78 -8.75
C TYR A 200 -10.12 6.04 -8.20
N ILE A 201 -9.17 6.31 -9.11
CA ILE A 201 -7.77 6.61 -8.74
C ILE A 201 -7.71 7.81 -7.80
N LYS A 202 -8.42 8.91 -8.09
CA LYS A 202 -8.38 10.11 -7.24
C LYS A 202 -8.92 9.86 -5.84
N ILE A 203 -9.97 9.05 -5.70
CA ILE A 203 -10.52 8.70 -4.39
C ILE A 203 -9.50 7.87 -3.60
N LYS A 204 -8.98 6.78 -4.19
CA LYS A 204 -8.02 5.90 -3.53
C LYS A 204 -6.73 6.62 -3.12
N ILE A 205 -6.15 7.45 -4.01
CA ILE A 205 -4.96 8.25 -3.70
C ILE A 205 -5.26 9.28 -2.60
N ALA A 206 -6.43 9.93 -2.62
CA ALA A 206 -6.81 10.86 -1.56
C ALA A 206 -6.90 10.15 -0.20
N ASP A 207 -7.43 8.93 -0.16
CA ASP A 207 -7.50 8.12 1.06
C ASP A 207 -6.11 7.73 1.56
N TYR A 208 -5.20 7.31 0.68
CA TYR A 208 -3.82 6.97 1.05
C TYR A 208 -3.09 8.16 1.66
N ILE A 209 -3.15 9.33 1.00
CA ILE A 209 -2.50 10.54 1.49
C ILE A 209 -3.05 10.98 2.84
N ILE A 210 -4.37 10.95 3.02
CA ILE A 210 -5.00 11.44 4.26
C ILE A 210 -4.79 10.43 5.41
N ASN A 211 -4.84 9.13 5.14
CA ASN A 211 -4.54 8.13 6.14
C ASN A 211 -3.08 8.20 6.59
N LEU A 212 -2.14 8.35 5.64
CA LEU A 212 -0.73 8.55 5.95
C LEU A 212 -0.53 9.83 6.79
N GLN A 213 -1.17 10.95 6.40
CA GLN A 213 -1.12 12.18 7.20
C GLN A 213 -1.58 11.95 8.64
N ASN A 214 -2.73 11.28 8.83
CA ASN A 214 -3.24 10.96 10.16
C ASN A 214 -2.27 10.07 10.97
N MET A 215 -1.57 9.14 10.32
CA MET A 215 -0.55 8.31 10.95
C MET A 215 0.62 9.14 11.45
N TYR A 216 1.17 10.05 10.62
CA TYR A 216 2.21 10.98 11.05
C TYR A 216 1.73 11.93 12.16
N GLU A 217 0.52 12.48 12.06
CA GLU A 217 -0.06 13.34 13.10
C GLU A 217 -0.27 12.61 14.43
N LYS A 218 -0.49 11.29 14.39
CA LYS A 218 -0.58 10.44 15.58
C LYS A 218 0.82 10.14 16.15
N LYS A 219 1.79 9.81 15.30
CA LYS A 219 3.19 9.52 15.69
C LYS A 219 3.90 10.76 16.25
N PHE A 220 3.65 11.93 15.66
CA PHE A 220 4.24 13.22 16.03
C PHE A 220 3.16 14.20 16.52
N SER A 221 2.45 13.84 17.60
CA SER A 221 1.28 14.56 18.12
C SER A 221 1.52 16.04 18.43
N ASP A 222 2.76 16.41 18.79
CA ASP A 222 3.13 17.77 19.15
C ASP A 222 3.53 18.63 17.93
N LYS A 223 3.58 18.01 16.74
CA LYS A 223 4.03 18.63 15.48
C LYS A 223 2.96 18.64 14.40
N LYS A 224 1.67 18.45 14.73
CA LYS A 224 0.57 18.33 13.75
C LYS A 224 0.57 19.42 12.67
N LYS A 225 0.82 20.69 13.05
CA LYS A 225 0.91 21.80 12.08
C LYS A 225 2.09 21.65 11.11
N SER A 226 3.24 21.17 11.60
CA SER A 226 4.41 20.90 10.76
C SER A 226 4.15 19.72 9.84
N VAL A 227 3.54 18.64 10.34
CA VAL A 227 3.11 17.50 9.53
C VAL A 227 2.18 17.96 8.41
N GLU A 228 1.11 18.69 8.72
CA GLU A 228 0.17 19.24 7.74
C GLU A 228 0.90 20.10 6.69
N HIS A 229 1.82 20.97 7.12
CA HIS A 229 2.61 21.81 6.23
C HIS A 229 3.49 20.99 5.28
N PHE A 230 4.19 19.97 5.79
CA PHE A 230 5.04 19.10 4.98
C PHE A 230 4.22 18.27 3.99
N PHE A 231 3.06 17.74 4.40
CA PHE A 231 2.12 17.07 3.49
C PHE A 231 1.64 18.02 2.40
N GLN A 232 1.25 19.23 2.74
CA GLN A 232 0.84 20.23 1.76
C GLN A 232 1.97 20.48 0.75
N LYS A 233 3.21 20.72 1.21
CA LYS A 233 4.37 20.95 0.34
C LYS A 233 4.61 19.77 -0.62
N SER A 234 4.66 18.55 -0.11
CA SER A 234 4.94 17.34 -0.89
C SER A 234 3.79 17.00 -1.86
N VAL A 235 2.54 17.14 -1.45
CA VAL A 235 1.37 16.94 -2.31
C VAL A 235 1.32 17.98 -3.42
N MET A 236 1.66 19.24 -3.13
CA MET A 236 1.76 20.30 -4.15
C MET A 236 2.83 19.99 -5.20
N LYS A 237 3.94 19.35 -4.80
CA LYS A 237 5.03 18.93 -5.67
C LYS A 237 4.66 17.73 -6.55
N TYR A 238 4.13 16.66 -5.98
CA TYR A 238 3.95 15.39 -6.70
C TYR A 238 2.52 15.19 -7.25
N GLY A 239 1.50 15.77 -6.62
CA GLY A 239 0.09 15.52 -6.96
C GLY A 239 -0.44 16.26 -8.19
N LYS A 240 0.35 17.16 -8.80
CA LYS A 240 -0.10 18.04 -9.89
C LYS A 240 -0.57 17.25 -11.13
N LYS A 241 0.11 16.15 -11.47
CA LYS A 241 -0.24 15.31 -12.64
C LYS A 241 -1.65 14.73 -12.52
N LEU A 242 -2.04 14.31 -11.32
CA LEU A 242 -3.33 13.65 -11.08
C LEU A 242 -4.46 14.63 -10.73
N PHE A 243 -4.19 15.61 -9.88
CA PHE A 243 -5.22 16.51 -9.34
C PHE A 243 -5.27 17.89 -10.02
N GLY A 244 -4.27 18.24 -10.83
CA GLY A 244 -4.13 19.53 -11.48
C GLY A 244 -3.61 20.62 -10.53
N ASN A 245 -4.10 21.84 -10.70
CA ASN A 245 -3.72 22.96 -9.83
C ASN A 245 -4.32 22.80 -8.43
N ALA A 246 -3.56 23.23 -7.41
CA ALA A 246 -3.90 23.11 -5.99
C ALA A 246 -4.29 21.67 -5.58
N PRO A 247 -3.42 20.66 -5.82
CA PRO A 247 -3.71 19.25 -5.56
C PRO A 247 -4.10 18.98 -4.10
N TYR A 248 -3.51 19.66 -3.12
CA TYR A 248 -3.86 19.48 -1.71
C TYR A 248 -5.33 19.82 -1.41
N ASN A 249 -5.81 20.97 -1.90
CA ASN A 249 -7.23 21.36 -1.76
C ASN A 249 -8.16 20.38 -2.49
N LYS A 250 -7.72 19.84 -3.63
CA LYS A 250 -8.48 18.85 -4.40
C LYS A 250 -8.63 17.54 -3.64
N ILE A 251 -7.57 17.06 -2.98
CA ILE A 251 -7.61 15.86 -2.15
C ILE A 251 -8.64 16.01 -1.02
N GLN A 252 -8.63 17.14 -0.32
CA GLN A 252 -9.62 17.42 0.74
C GLN A 252 -11.06 17.43 0.20
N LYS A 253 -11.27 18.04 -0.98
CA LYS A 253 -12.58 18.02 -1.65
C LYS A 253 -13.00 16.61 -2.04
N VAL A 254 -12.11 15.81 -2.61
CA VAL A 254 -12.40 14.42 -3.02
C VAL A 254 -12.82 13.58 -1.81
N LYS A 255 -12.18 13.72 -0.65
CA LYS A 255 -12.60 13.03 0.58
C LYS A 255 -14.01 13.41 1.01
N LYS A 256 -14.35 14.70 0.97
CA LYS A 256 -15.71 15.16 1.27
C LYS A 256 -16.74 14.60 0.28
N ASP A 257 -16.45 14.72 -1.02
CA ASP A 257 -17.31 14.23 -2.10
C ASP A 257 -17.50 12.70 -2.00
N LYS A 258 -16.45 11.95 -1.60
CA LYS A 258 -16.52 10.50 -1.34
C LYS A 258 -17.55 10.18 -0.27
N LEU A 259 -17.51 10.85 0.88
CA LEU A 259 -18.46 10.63 1.96
C LEU A 259 -19.91 10.89 1.51
N GLU A 260 -20.15 11.99 0.79
CA GLU A 260 -21.47 12.30 0.25
C GLU A 260 -21.97 11.23 -0.73
N LYS A 261 -21.08 10.73 -1.60
CA LYS A 261 -21.41 9.66 -2.56
C LYS A 261 -21.74 8.35 -1.86
N LEU A 262 -20.93 7.95 -0.88
CA LEU A 262 -21.20 6.77 -0.05
C LEU A 262 -22.56 6.89 0.67
N LEU A 263 -22.85 8.03 1.29
CA LEU A 263 -24.15 8.24 1.96
C LEU A 263 -25.31 8.15 0.96
N LYS A 264 -25.24 8.86 -0.17
CA LYS A 264 -26.31 8.85 -1.19
C LYS A 264 -26.55 7.46 -1.78
N SER A 265 -25.49 6.71 -2.06
CA SER A 265 -25.59 5.35 -2.61
C SER A 265 -26.16 4.33 -1.61
N ASN A 266 -26.07 4.60 -0.31
CA ASN A 266 -26.49 3.66 0.73
C ASN A 266 -27.73 4.15 1.51
N MET A 267 -28.26 5.35 1.24
CA MET A 267 -29.40 5.97 1.94
C MET A 267 -30.66 5.11 2.05
N LYS A 268 -30.93 4.23 1.08
CA LYS A 268 -32.07 3.29 1.12
C LYS A 268 -31.83 2.07 2.02
N ASN A 269 -30.57 1.79 2.34
CA ASN A 269 -30.10 0.60 3.08
C ASN A 269 -29.58 0.96 4.48
N ILE A 270 -29.49 2.24 4.81
CA ILE A 270 -29.24 2.68 6.19
C ILE A 270 -30.57 2.53 6.92
N PRO A 271 -30.68 1.65 7.93
CA PRO A 271 -31.87 1.57 8.75
C PRO A 271 -32.19 2.97 9.23
N SER A 272 -33.45 3.41 9.12
CA SER A 272 -33.88 4.64 9.78
C SER A 272 -33.51 4.50 11.25
N LEU A 273 -32.45 5.17 11.67
CA LEU A 273 -32.09 5.30 13.07
C LEU A 273 -33.21 6.14 13.68
N ASP A 274 -34.25 5.46 14.14
CA ASP A 274 -35.34 6.04 14.89
C ASP A 274 -34.76 6.48 16.24
N PHE A 275 -34.13 7.66 16.22
CA PHE A 275 -33.47 8.27 17.37
C PHE A 275 -34.47 8.66 18.48
N THR A 276 -35.75 8.42 18.25
CA THR A 276 -36.86 8.77 19.14
C THR A 276 -37.16 7.71 20.21
N ALA A 277 -36.52 6.53 20.21
CA ALA A 277 -36.89 5.42 21.10
C ALA A 277 -36.00 5.22 22.37
N ARG A 278 -35.15 6.20 22.77
CA ARG A 278 -34.40 6.11 24.05
C ARG A 278 -34.29 7.41 24.87
N ILE A 279 -35.27 8.31 24.76
CA ILE A 279 -35.50 9.37 25.76
C ILE A 279 -36.94 9.28 26.25
N LYS A 280 -37.23 8.21 26.99
CA LYS A 280 -38.41 7.94 27.84
C LYS A 280 -38.16 6.51 28.33
N THR A 281 -37.40 6.27 29.39
CA THR A 281 -37.86 6.36 30.77
C THR A 281 -36.68 6.60 31.69
N GLY A 282 -36.66 7.74 32.37
CA GLY A 282 -35.65 8.08 33.36
C GLY A 282 -35.98 9.40 34.04
N ARG A 283 -37.22 9.53 34.54
CA ARG A 283 -37.65 10.52 35.54
C ARG A 283 -39.08 10.19 36.00
N GLY A 284 -39.25 10.02 37.31
CA GLY A 284 -40.49 9.80 38.06
C GLY A 284 -40.73 8.31 38.32
N GLU A 285 -40.65 7.76 39.53
CA GLU A 285 -40.68 8.33 40.90
C GLU A 285 -39.66 7.61 41.81
#